data_AF-B8MF83-F1
#
_entry.id   AF-B8MF83-F1
#
_cell.length_a   1.000
_cell.length_b   1.000
_cell.length_c   1.000
_cell.angle_alpha   90.00
_cell.angle_beta   90.00
_cell.angle_gamma   90.00
#
_symmetry.space_group_name_H-M   'P 1'
#
loop_
_entity.id
_entity.type
_entity.pdbx_description
1 polymer ?
#
loop_
_entity_poly.entity_id
_entity_poly.type
_entity_poly.pdbx_seq_one_letter_code
_entity_poly.pdbx_strand_id
1 'polypeptide(L)'
;MQLTVLLGFLVYLGQATPTPEVPAEETKTLEQRSTGVWLDVYHEGNCNSGWEDQPNSGWVWSGQCKNFESFTYGARLGQVDLNKGQVEWQESCTLKFWENADCHGKATVHHVKDTGTWKQGNGPFFYMAYNCFATANTADGSFHLQNGAASVLMTCKITCIEGD
;
A
#
# COMPACT_ATOMS: atom_id res chain seq x y z
N MET A 1 54.97 69.51 11.92
CA MET A 1 53.56 69.21 12.22
C MET A 1 53.53 67.77 12.71
N GLN A 2 53.33 67.59 14.01
CA GLN A 2 53.62 66.38 14.77
C GLN A 2 52.41 66.19 15.69
N LEU A 3 51.67 65.08 15.55
CA LEU A 3 50.82 64.58 16.63
C LEU A 3 50.53 63.08 16.42
N THR A 4 51.15 62.30 17.29
CA THR A 4 50.99 60.86 17.50
C THR A 4 49.62 60.58 18.11
N VAL A 5 48.86 59.61 17.61
CA VAL A 5 47.68 59.06 18.31
C VAL A 5 47.80 57.54 18.38
N LEU A 6 48.02 57.05 19.61
CA LEU A 6 47.85 55.67 20.04
C LEU A 6 46.35 55.37 20.26
N LEU A 7 45.87 54.25 19.72
CA LEU A 7 44.68 53.49 20.16
C LEU A 7 44.75 52.18 19.36
N GLY A 8 44.93 50.97 19.88
CA GLY A 8 44.49 50.38 21.14
C GLY A 8 43.91 49.01 20.72
N PHE A 9 44.71 47.94 20.78
CA PHE A 9 44.31 46.59 20.37
C PHE A 9 43.20 46.06 21.29
N LEU A 10 41.98 45.92 20.77
CA LEU A 10 40.90 45.18 21.42
C LEU A 10 41.05 43.69 21.06
N VAL A 11 41.54 42.92 22.03
CA VAL A 11 41.53 41.45 22.01
C VAL A 11 40.09 40.99 22.21
N TYR A 12 39.40 40.61 21.14
CA TYR A 12 38.17 39.84 21.23
C TYR A 12 38.53 38.36 21.41
N LEU A 13 38.47 37.88 22.65
CA LEU A 13 38.35 36.46 22.96
C LEU A 13 36.94 36.01 22.53
N GLY A 14 36.81 35.62 21.26
CA GLY A 14 35.65 34.87 20.80
C GLY A 14 35.70 33.48 21.44
N GLN A 15 35.00 33.31 22.57
CA GLN A 15 34.69 31.97 23.07
C GLN A 15 33.75 31.31 22.05
N ALA A 16 34.29 30.39 21.26
CA ALA A 16 33.49 29.50 20.44
C ALA A 16 32.61 28.69 21.40
N THR A 17 31.31 28.97 21.38
CA THR A 17 30.31 28.15 22.05
C THR A 17 30.40 26.74 21.46
N PRO A 18 30.53 25.68 22.28
CA PRO A 18 30.54 24.32 21.76
C PRO A 18 29.21 24.07 21.03
N THR A 19 29.32 23.72 19.75
CA THR A 19 28.18 23.24 18.97
C THR A 19 27.60 22.03 19.69
N PRO A 20 26.28 22.00 20.00
CA PRO A 20 25.68 20.82 20.59
C PRO A 20 25.89 19.63 19.64
N GLU A 21 26.45 18.55 20.15
CA GLU A 21 26.54 17.28 19.44
C GLU A 21 25.10 16.85 19.08
N VAL A 22 24.76 16.99 17.80
CA VAL A 22 23.54 16.38 17.26
C VAL A 22 23.75 14.87 17.39
N PRO A 23 22.93 14.15 18.15
CA PRO A 23 23.03 12.70 18.25
C PRO A 23 22.99 12.14 16.83
N ALA A 24 23.97 11.31 16.49
CA ALA A 24 24.01 10.61 15.21
C ALA A 24 22.63 9.98 14.98
N GLU A 25 21.98 10.36 13.88
CA GLU A 25 20.70 9.78 13.50
C GLU A 25 20.83 8.26 13.54
N GLU A 26 20.01 7.61 14.37
CA GLU A 26 19.84 6.17 14.31
C GLU A 26 19.54 5.82 12.85
N THR A 27 20.43 5.05 12.23
CA THR A 27 20.18 4.41 10.94
C THR A 27 18.87 3.64 11.09
N LYS A 28 17.76 4.23 10.62
CA LYS A 28 16.50 3.52 10.43
C LYS A 28 16.82 2.40 9.46
N THR A 29 16.90 1.18 10.00
CA THR A 29 16.89 -0.01 9.15
C THR A 29 15.65 0.09 8.27
N LEU A 30 15.82 -0.19 6.98
CA LEU A 30 14.69 -0.21 6.05
C LEU A 30 13.67 -1.21 6.58
N GLU A 31 12.59 -0.72 7.18
CA GLU A 31 11.50 -1.58 7.65
C GLU A 31 10.98 -2.37 6.45
N GLN A 32 10.88 -3.68 6.63
CA GLN A 32 10.36 -4.58 5.61
C GLN A 32 8.92 -4.18 5.30
N ARG A 33 8.59 -4.02 4.01
CA ARG A 33 7.24 -3.65 3.57
C ARG A 33 6.23 -4.71 4.00
N SER A 34 5.02 -4.28 4.34
CA SER A 34 3.90 -5.19 4.58
C SER A 34 3.57 -5.98 3.32
N THR A 35 2.75 -7.04 3.45
CA THR A 35 2.28 -7.78 2.27
C THR A 35 1.48 -6.88 1.34
N GLY A 36 1.77 -6.93 0.05
CA GLY A 36 1.16 -6.11 -0.98
C GLY A 36 0.65 -6.94 -2.15
N VAL A 37 -0.38 -6.43 -2.81
CA VAL A 37 -0.89 -6.98 -4.06
C VAL A 37 -1.05 -5.88 -5.09
N TRP A 38 -0.68 -6.15 -6.32
CA TRP A 38 -1.01 -5.30 -7.44
C TRP A 38 -2.50 -5.46 -7.77
N LEU A 39 -3.22 -4.35 -7.83
CA LEU A 39 -4.64 -4.32 -8.16
C LEU A 39 -4.83 -3.57 -9.47
N ASP A 40 -5.29 -4.28 -10.51
CA ASP A 40 -5.86 -3.65 -11.70
C ASP A 40 -7.31 -3.28 -11.39
N VAL A 41 -7.71 -2.05 -11.67
CA VAL A 41 -9.10 -1.58 -11.52
C VAL A 41 -9.72 -1.25 -12.87
N TYR A 42 -11.05 -1.32 -12.94
CA TYR A 42 -11.83 -1.24 -14.18
C TYR A 42 -13.14 -0.48 -13.93
N HIS A 43 -13.57 0.29 -14.93
CA HIS A 43 -14.89 0.92 -14.94
C HIS A 43 -16.06 -0.05 -15.17
N GLU A 44 -15.81 -1.30 -15.58
CA GLU A 44 -16.83 -2.34 -15.68
C GLU A 44 -16.58 -3.50 -14.71
N GLY A 45 -17.65 -4.00 -14.07
CA GLY A 45 -17.56 -5.11 -13.11
C GLY A 45 -17.17 -6.47 -13.69
N ASN A 46 -17.12 -6.58 -15.01
CA ASN A 46 -16.64 -7.73 -15.77
C ASN A 46 -15.17 -7.57 -16.24
N CYS A 47 -14.53 -6.43 -15.95
CA CYS A 47 -13.18 -6.06 -16.38
C CYS A 47 -12.96 -5.98 -17.91
N ASN A 48 -13.99 -5.65 -18.70
CA ASN A 48 -13.88 -5.52 -20.16
C ASN A 48 -13.48 -4.11 -20.64
N SER A 49 -13.55 -3.10 -19.78
CA SER A 49 -13.27 -1.69 -20.12
C SER A 49 -11.79 -1.37 -20.39
N GLY A 50 -10.88 -2.34 -20.24
CA GLY A 50 -9.45 -2.08 -20.05
C GLY A 50 -9.16 -1.70 -18.61
N TRP A 51 -7.94 -2.02 -18.14
CA TRP A 51 -7.51 -1.62 -16.80
C TRP A 51 -7.11 -0.15 -16.79
N GLU A 52 -7.31 0.51 -15.66
CA GLU A 52 -6.90 1.90 -15.47
C GLU A 52 -5.38 2.02 -15.33
N ASP A 53 -4.79 3.13 -15.77
CA ASP A 53 -3.38 3.42 -15.55
C ASP A 53 -3.08 3.75 -14.07
N GLN A 54 -1.79 3.85 -13.74
CA GLN A 54 -1.39 4.42 -12.46
C GLN A 54 -1.84 5.89 -12.36
N PRO A 55 -2.27 6.37 -11.18
CA PRO A 55 -2.19 5.69 -9.89
C PRO A 55 -3.40 4.82 -9.53
N ASN A 56 -4.43 4.76 -10.36
CA ASN A 56 -5.69 4.06 -10.07
C ASN A 56 -5.43 2.56 -9.91
N SER A 57 -4.89 1.90 -10.94
CA SER A 57 -4.30 0.58 -10.77
C SER A 57 -2.96 0.70 -10.06
N GLY A 58 -2.65 -0.25 -9.17
CA GLY A 58 -1.36 -0.26 -8.49
C GLY A 58 -1.31 -1.09 -7.22
N TRP A 59 -0.21 -0.93 -6.47
CA TRP A 59 0.00 -1.64 -5.22
C TRP A 59 -1.00 -1.23 -4.13
N VAL A 60 -1.63 -2.24 -3.53
CA VAL A 60 -2.41 -2.15 -2.29
C VAL A 60 -1.63 -2.88 -1.22
N TRP A 61 -1.19 -2.15 -0.21
CA TRP A 61 -0.43 -2.70 0.92
C TRP A 61 -1.35 -3.02 2.09
N SER A 62 -1.11 -4.16 2.74
CA SER A 62 -1.89 -4.57 3.91
C SER A 62 -1.82 -3.49 4.99
N GLY A 63 -2.97 -3.13 5.53
CA GLY A 63 -3.11 -2.10 6.56
C GLY A 63 -3.14 -0.66 6.03
N GLN A 64 -3.05 -0.46 4.72
CA GLN A 64 -3.08 0.87 4.11
C GLN A 64 -4.31 1.04 3.23
N CYS A 65 -5.02 2.16 3.41
CA CYS A 65 -6.08 2.55 2.50
C CYS A 65 -5.45 3.14 1.22
N LYS A 66 -5.87 2.63 0.06
CA LYS A 66 -5.52 3.19 -1.24
C LYS A 66 -6.75 3.84 -1.86
N ASN A 67 -6.60 5.10 -2.26
CA ASN A 67 -7.59 5.81 -3.06
C ASN A 67 -7.35 5.58 -4.55
N PHE A 68 -8.44 5.62 -5.31
CA PHE A 68 -8.46 5.64 -6.77
C PHE A 68 -9.73 6.38 -7.23
N GLU A 69 -9.87 6.59 -8.53
CA GLU A 69 -11.07 7.24 -9.07
C GLU A 69 -12.35 6.48 -8.74
N SER A 70 -13.38 7.23 -8.37
CA SER A 70 -14.75 6.73 -8.23
C SER A 70 -15.26 6.09 -9.52
N PHE A 71 -16.37 5.37 -9.47
CA PHE A 71 -16.91 4.60 -10.60
C PHE A 71 -16.00 3.43 -11.02
N THR A 72 -15.25 2.88 -10.07
CA THR A 72 -14.57 1.59 -10.21
C THR A 72 -15.55 0.46 -9.89
N TYR A 73 -15.85 -0.39 -10.87
CA TYR A 73 -16.82 -1.48 -10.72
C TYR A 73 -16.19 -2.86 -10.80
N GLY A 74 -15.01 -3.00 -11.39
CA GLY A 74 -14.27 -4.25 -11.50
C GLY A 74 -12.87 -4.13 -10.96
N ALA A 75 -12.33 -5.25 -10.48
CA ALA A 75 -10.92 -5.35 -10.12
C ALA A 75 -10.38 -6.75 -10.37
N ARG A 76 -9.06 -6.83 -10.57
CA ARG A 76 -8.32 -8.09 -10.73
C ARG A 76 -6.97 -7.99 -10.05
N LEU A 77 -6.61 -9.03 -9.30
CA LEU A 77 -5.29 -9.09 -8.66
C LEU A 77 -4.21 -9.51 -9.67
N GLY A 78 -3.02 -8.97 -9.50
CA GLY A 78 -1.85 -9.23 -10.32
C GLY A 78 -0.70 -9.80 -9.49
N GLN A 79 0.43 -9.09 -9.55
CA GLN A 79 1.62 -9.44 -8.79
C GLN A 79 1.40 -9.35 -7.28
N VAL A 80 2.19 -10.12 -6.54
CA VAL A 80 2.08 -10.24 -5.08
C VAL A 80 3.47 -10.04 -4.49
N ASP A 81 3.56 -9.21 -3.46
CA ASP A 81 4.76 -9.00 -2.66
C ASP A 81 4.47 -9.50 -1.23
N LEU A 82 5.13 -10.58 -0.82
CA LEU A 82 4.83 -11.26 0.44
C LEU A 82 5.86 -10.91 1.51
N ASN A 83 5.37 -10.64 2.72
CA ASN A 83 6.24 -10.60 3.87
C ASN A 83 6.77 -12.02 4.20
N LYS A 84 8.00 -12.11 4.71
CA LYS A 84 8.64 -13.37 5.10
C LYS A 84 7.77 -14.07 6.15
N GLY A 85 7.36 -15.31 5.86
CA GLY A 85 6.51 -16.12 6.75
C GLY A 85 5.05 -16.23 6.33
N GLN A 86 4.58 -15.43 5.36
CA GLN A 86 3.23 -15.60 4.81
C GLN A 86 3.24 -16.55 3.61
N VAL A 87 2.97 -17.83 3.86
CA VAL A 87 2.90 -18.86 2.83
C VAL A 87 1.48 -19.02 2.25
N GLU A 88 0.46 -18.70 3.05
CA GLU A 88 -0.97 -18.88 2.71
C GLU A 88 -1.73 -17.54 2.70
N TRP A 89 -1.11 -16.48 2.20
CA TRP A 89 -1.69 -15.12 2.23
C TRP A 89 -3.09 -15.04 1.61
N GLN A 90 -3.40 -15.87 0.63
CA GLN A 90 -4.71 -15.91 -0.04
C GLN A 90 -5.84 -16.26 0.94
N GLU A 91 -5.56 -17.14 1.90
CA GLU A 91 -6.50 -17.55 2.94
C GLU A 91 -6.64 -16.49 4.04
N SER A 92 -5.61 -15.66 4.22
CA SER A 92 -5.53 -14.72 5.34
C SER A 92 -5.84 -13.27 4.98
N CYS A 93 -5.93 -12.93 3.69
CA CYS A 93 -6.13 -11.57 3.19
C CYS A 93 -7.56 -11.33 2.66
N THR A 94 -8.10 -10.16 3.00
CA THR A 94 -9.35 -9.63 2.46
C THR A 94 -9.15 -8.25 1.86
N LEU A 95 -9.94 -7.93 0.84
CA LEU A 95 -10.03 -6.62 0.22
C LEU A 95 -11.40 -6.03 0.54
N LYS A 96 -11.40 -4.86 1.17
CA LYS A 96 -12.62 -4.10 1.44
C LYS A 96 -12.66 -2.86 0.58
N PHE A 97 -13.61 -2.79 -0.33
CA PHE A 97 -13.81 -1.67 -1.25
C PHE A 97 -14.87 -0.74 -0.69
N TRP A 98 -14.62 0.57 -0.74
CA TRP A 98 -15.51 1.58 -0.20
C TRP A 98 -16.00 2.52 -1.30
N GLU A 99 -17.24 2.99 -1.17
CA GLU A 99 -17.87 3.92 -2.12
C GLU A 99 -17.21 5.31 -2.13
N ASN A 100 -16.56 5.71 -1.04
CA ASN A 100 -15.84 6.98 -0.94
C ASN A 100 -14.33 6.77 -0.78
N ALA A 101 -13.58 7.85 -0.97
CA ALA A 101 -12.16 7.92 -0.63
C ALA A 101 -11.93 7.66 0.87
N ASP A 102 -10.67 7.38 1.20
CA ASP A 102 -10.16 7.20 2.56
C ASP A 102 -10.86 6.09 3.35
N CYS A 103 -11.34 5.06 2.64
CA CYS A 103 -11.94 3.85 3.18
C CYS A 103 -13.14 4.12 4.09
N HIS A 104 -14.07 4.94 3.59
CA HIS A 104 -15.23 5.43 4.35
C HIS A 104 -16.57 5.21 3.62
N GLY A 105 -17.66 5.05 4.39
CA GLY A 105 -19.04 4.96 3.88
C GLY A 105 -19.56 3.53 3.68
N LYS A 106 -20.22 3.25 2.55
CA LYS A 106 -20.65 1.88 2.20
C LYS A 106 -19.48 1.08 1.67
N ALA A 107 -19.52 -0.23 1.87
CA ALA A 107 -18.45 -1.11 1.46
C ALA A 107 -18.89 -2.52 1.10
N THR A 108 -18.09 -3.15 0.26
CA THR A 108 -18.14 -4.57 -0.10
C THR A 108 -16.83 -5.23 0.33
N VAL A 109 -16.84 -6.55 0.46
CA VAL A 109 -15.69 -7.34 0.91
C VAL A 109 -15.50 -8.52 -0.02
N HIS A 110 -14.26 -8.73 -0.45
CA HIS A 110 -13.83 -9.89 -1.23
C HIS A 110 -12.68 -10.59 -0.51
N HIS A 111 -12.78 -11.89 -0.30
CA HIS A 111 -11.64 -12.67 0.19
C HIS A 111 -10.72 -13.00 -0.98
N VAL A 112 -9.41 -12.87 -0.79
CA VAL A 112 -8.44 -13.09 -1.87
C VAL A 112 -8.56 -14.50 -2.44
N LYS A 113 -8.72 -15.51 -1.58
CA LYS A 113 -8.91 -16.90 -2.02
C LYS A 113 -10.08 -17.11 -2.99
N ASP A 114 -11.15 -16.32 -2.86
CA ASP A 114 -12.34 -16.45 -3.71
C ASP A 114 -12.09 -15.88 -5.12
N THR A 115 -11.03 -15.08 -5.28
CA THR A 115 -10.67 -14.45 -6.55
C THR A 115 -9.70 -15.30 -7.38
N GLY A 116 -9.08 -16.32 -6.79
CA GLY A 116 -8.03 -17.12 -7.43
C GLY A 116 -8.53 -18.46 -7.95
N THR A 117 -7.88 -18.98 -9.00
CA THR A 117 -7.97 -20.38 -9.39
C THR A 117 -6.57 -20.92 -9.67
N TRP A 118 -6.24 -22.05 -9.05
CA TRP A 118 -4.99 -22.75 -9.34
C TRP A 118 -4.98 -23.24 -10.78
N LYS A 119 -3.96 -22.84 -11.53
CA LYS A 119 -3.72 -23.28 -12.91
C LYS A 119 -2.43 -24.07 -12.98
N GLN A 120 -2.45 -25.11 -13.81
CA GLN A 120 -1.24 -25.84 -14.16
C GLN A 120 -0.43 -25.02 -15.15
N GLY A 121 0.83 -24.74 -14.80
CA GLY A 121 1.83 -24.17 -15.68
C GLY A 121 2.55 -25.24 -16.50
N ASN A 122 3.69 -24.88 -17.07
CA ASN A 122 4.52 -25.85 -17.80
C ASN A 122 5.17 -26.82 -16.81
N GLY A 123 4.94 -28.13 -16.95
CA GLY A 123 5.54 -29.16 -16.08
C GLY A 123 4.81 -29.31 -14.74
N PRO A 124 5.51 -29.57 -13.62
CA PRO A 124 4.92 -29.78 -12.29
C PRO A 124 4.58 -28.48 -11.54
N PHE A 125 4.72 -27.32 -12.20
CA PHE A 125 4.53 -26.02 -11.55
C PHE A 125 3.05 -25.59 -11.63
N PHE A 126 2.46 -25.27 -10.47
CA PHE A 126 1.14 -24.65 -10.38
C PHE A 126 1.31 -23.16 -10.03
N TYR A 127 0.45 -22.33 -10.59
CA TYR A 127 0.39 -20.90 -10.27
C TYR A 127 -1.05 -20.49 -10.02
N MET A 128 -1.23 -19.43 -9.23
CA MET A 128 -2.55 -18.85 -9.02
C MET A 128 -2.85 -17.85 -10.14
N ALA A 129 -4.00 -18.01 -10.78
CA ALA A 129 -4.54 -17.00 -11.69
C ALA A 129 -5.73 -16.31 -11.02
N TYR A 130 -5.73 -14.99 -10.98
CA TYR A 130 -6.81 -14.22 -10.39
C TYR A 130 -7.84 -13.82 -11.44
N ASN A 131 -9.10 -14.09 -11.13
CA ASN A 131 -10.26 -13.73 -11.93
C ASN A 131 -10.68 -12.29 -11.64
N CYS A 132 -11.37 -11.68 -12.61
CA CYS A 132 -12.08 -10.43 -12.37
C CYS A 132 -13.19 -10.63 -11.33
N PHE A 133 -13.42 -9.62 -10.49
CA PHE A 133 -14.57 -9.57 -9.60
C PHE A 133 -15.18 -8.17 -9.57
N ALA A 134 -16.50 -8.13 -9.36
CA ALA A 134 -17.25 -6.88 -9.29
C ALA A 134 -17.08 -6.24 -7.90
N THR A 135 -16.33 -5.15 -7.83
CA THR A 135 -16.04 -4.42 -6.58
C THR A 135 -17.29 -3.81 -5.96
N ALA A 136 -18.30 -3.48 -6.77
CA ALA A 136 -19.53 -2.86 -6.30
C ALA A 136 -20.56 -3.85 -5.75
N ASN A 137 -20.30 -5.16 -5.83
CA ASN A 137 -21.25 -6.19 -5.46
C ASN A 137 -20.87 -6.86 -4.12
N THR A 138 -21.88 -7.22 -3.34
CA THR A 138 -21.69 -8.08 -2.16
C THR A 138 -21.41 -9.52 -2.57
N ALA A 139 -21.01 -10.36 -1.60
CA ALA A 139 -20.66 -11.76 -1.84
C ALA A 139 -21.80 -12.61 -2.44
N ASP A 140 -23.05 -12.21 -2.23
CA ASP A 140 -24.24 -12.83 -2.84
C ASP A 140 -24.54 -12.31 -4.28
N GLY A 141 -23.70 -11.43 -4.80
CA GLY A 141 -23.83 -10.84 -6.13
C GLY A 141 -24.73 -9.61 -6.20
N SER A 142 -25.33 -9.16 -5.09
CA SER A 142 -26.20 -7.97 -5.10
C SER A 142 -25.40 -6.68 -5.30
N PHE A 143 -25.91 -5.76 -6.12
CA PHE A 143 -25.26 -4.46 -6.38
C PHE A 143 -25.43 -3.53 -5.18
N HIS A 144 -24.32 -3.04 -4.61
CA HIS A 144 -24.29 -2.35 -3.32
C HIS A 144 -23.66 -0.95 -3.37
N LEU A 145 -22.58 -0.76 -4.13
CA LEU A 145 -21.91 0.54 -4.28
C LEU A 145 -22.42 1.23 -5.54
N GLN A 146 -23.33 2.20 -5.38
CA GLN A 146 -24.04 2.80 -6.52
C GLN A 146 -23.09 3.60 -7.41
N ASN A 147 -22.15 4.32 -6.79
CA ASN A 147 -21.13 5.11 -7.48
C ASN A 147 -19.83 4.33 -7.71
N GLY A 148 -19.88 3.00 -7.61
CA GLY A 148 -18.70 2.14 -7.63
C GLY A 148 -17.83 2.34 -6.38
N ALA A 149 -16.68 1.69 -6.38
CA ALA A 149 -15.66 1.92 -5.37
C ALA A 149 -14.81 3.16 -5.71
N ALA A 150 -14.28 3.81 -4.67
CA ALA A 150 -13.30 4.90 -4.77
C ALA A 150 -12.07 4.69 -3.85
N SER A 151 -12.11 3.68 -2.98
CA SER A 151 -10.94 3.26 -2.22
C SER A 151 -10.98 1.79 -1.83
N VAL A 152 -9.83 1.25 -1.47
CA VAL A 152 -9.68 -0.13 -1.00
C VAL A 152 -8.73 -0.21 0.18
N LEU A 153 -9.04 -1.10 1.12
CA LEU A 153 -8.12 -1.54 2.16
C LEU A 153 -7.92 -3.05 2.05
N MET A 154 -6.66 -3.48 1.93
CA MET A 154 -6.30 -4.87 2.13
C MET A 154 -5.99 -5.10 3.61
N THR A 155 -6.55 -6.16 4.20
CA THR A 155 -6.17 -6.62 5.54
C THR A 155 -5.72 -8.07 5.46
N CYS A 156 -4.46 -8.32 5.79
CA CYS A 156 -3.90 -9.66 5.89
C CYS A 156 -3.69 -10.04 7.35
N LYS A 157 -4.24 -11.17 7.79
CA LYS A 157 -3.87 -11.75 9.08
C LYS A 157 -2.53 -12.46 8.95
N ILE A 158 -1.60 -12.15 9.85
CA ILE A 158 -0.38 -12.95 9.98
C ILE A 158 -0.78 -14.21 10.74
N THR A 159 -0.85 -15.34 10.06
CA THR A 159 -0.77 -16.64 10.72
C THR A 159 0.69 -16.84 11.08
N CYS A 160 1.08 -16.40 12.28
CA CYS A 160 2.33 -16.87 12.86
C CYS A 160 2.16 -18.38 13.03
N ILE A 161 2.90 -19.17 12.27
CA ILE A 161 3.15 -20.56 12.67
C ILE A 161 4.01 -20.42 13.93
N GLU A 162 3.38 -20.49 15.10
CA GLU A 162 4.12 -20.77 16.33
C GLU A 162 4.81 -22.10 16.08
N GLY A 163 6.14 -22.06 15.99
CA GLY A 163 6.93 -23.26 15.82
C GLY A 163 6.80 -24.14 17.05
N ASP A 164 6.46 -25.41 16.83
CA ASP A 164 6.77 -26.51 17.74
C ASP A 164 8.30 -26.67 17.91
#